data_AF-A0A5E4QBL3-F1
#
_entry.id   AF-A0A5E4QBL3-F1
#
_cell.length_a   1.000
_cell.length_b   1.000
_cell.length_c   1.000
_cell.angle_alpha   90.00
_cell.angle_beta   90.00
_cell.angle_gamma   90.00
#
_symmetry.space_group_name_H-M   'P 1'
#
loop_
_entity.id
_entity.type
_entity.pdbx_description
1 polymer ?
#
loop_
_entity_poly.entity_id
_entity_poly.type
_entity_poly.pdbx_seq_one_letter_code
_entity_poly.pdbx_strand_id
1 'polypeptide(L)'
;MNTTKIFVYVVLSFASVFAMTRQQLKNSGKLMKKSCIPKNDVTEEQVGQIEQGKFIEERNVMCYIACIYTMTQVVKNNKLNYDAVIKQVDTMFPVDMRDAVKAAAANCKDVRSTRIYVKHHIGRPNMTRQQLKNAAKLVKKNCMAKNNVTEDLIGDIEKGKFIQQRAVMCYIACVYQTTQIIKNNKISYEASVKQVNMNYPAEMKDAMLVSIENCKSIPKKYKDICESAYWTARCIYEDNPGNFLFA
;
A
#
# COMPACT_ATOMS: atom_id res chain seq x y z
N MET A 1 60.87 9.36 -13.12
CA MET A 1 60.84 8.22 -14.07
C MET A 1 61.40 7.01 -13.34
N ASN A 2 60.73 5.88 -13.13
CA ASN A 2 59.80 5.17 -14.02
C ASN A 2 58.67 4.46 -13.23
N THR A 3 57.49 5.08 -13.26
CA THR A 3 56.18 4.60 -13.73
C THR A 3 55.82 3.11 -13.92
N THR A 4 56.67 2.11 -13.69
CA THR A 4 56.40 0.72 -14.13
C THR A 4 55.81 -0.19 -13.06
N LYS A 5 55.69 0.24 -11.79
CA LYS A 5 55.14 -0.59 -10.70
C LYS A 5 53.66 -0.34 -10.36
N ILE A 6 53.00 0.58 -11.06
CA ILE A 6 51.58 0.92 -10.83
C ILE A 6 50.63 -0.06 -11.57
N PHE A 7 51.14 -0.90 -12.48
CA PHE A 7 50.29 -1.62 -13.44
C PHE A 7 49.85 -3.05 -13.06
N VAL A 8 50.30 -3.62 -11.94
CA VAL A 8 50.05 -5.07 -11.65
C VAL A 8 49.08 -5.33 -10.48
N TYR A 9 48.72 -4.31 -9.70
CA TYR A 9 47.66 -4.44 -8.68
C TYR A 9 46.46 -3.56 -9.01
N VAL A 10 46.08 -3.51 -10.30
CA VAL A 10 44.65 -3.40 -10.62
C VAL A 10 44.04 -4.68 -10.09
N VAL A 11 43.54 -4.62 -8.86
CA VAL A 11 42.56 -5.55 -8.33
C VAL A 11 41.41 -5.49 -9.33
N LEU A 12 41.48 -6.37 -10.32
CA LEU A 12 40.36 -6.88 -11.09
C LEU A 12 39.48 -7.59 -10.06
N SER A 13 38.78 -6.78 -9.25
CA SER A 13 37.49 -7.14 -8.72
C SER A 13 36.57 -7.18 -9.92
N PHE A 14 36.73 -8.22 -10.74
CA PHE A 14 35.60 -8.82 -11.42
C PHE A 14 34.64 -9.14 -10.29
N ALA A 15 33.75 -8.21 -10.00
CA ALA A 15 32.49 -8.51 -9.34
C ALA A 15 31.73 -9.40 -10.32
N SER A 16 32.14 -10.65 -10.40
CA SER A 16 31.35 -11.71 -11.00
C SER A 16 30.03 -11.66 -10.27
N VAL A 17 29.01 -11.14 -10.96
CA VAL A 17 27.62 -11.18 -10.52
C VAL A 17 27.25 -12.65 -10.53
N PHE A 18 27.63 -13.37 -9.48
CA PHE A 18 27.38 -14.79 -9.38
C PHE A 18 25.87 -14.95 -9.28
N ALA A 19 25.30 -15.59 -10.31
CA ALA A 19 23.95 -16.12 -10.29
C ALA A 19 23.68 -16.82 -8.95
N MET A 20 22.49 -16.65 -8.38
CA MET A 20 22.16 -17.39 -7.17
C MET A 20 22.13 -18.90 -7.47
N THR A 21 22.61 -19.70 -6.53
CA THR A 21 22.44 -21.15 -6.58
C THR A 21 20.96 -21.51 -6.42
N ARG A 22 20.58 -22.73 -6.82
CA ARG A 22 19.21 -23.25 -6.60
C ARG A 22 18.80 -23.18 -5.13
N GLN A 23 19.74 -23.43 -4.21
CA GLN A 23 19.46 -23.35 -2.78
C GLN A 23 19.24 -21.91 -2.32
N GLN A 24 20.05 -20.97 -2.79
CA GLN A 24 19.87 -19.55 -2.51
C GLN A 24 18.54 -19.04 -3.07
N LEU A 25 18.16 -19.44 -4.29
CA LEU A 25 16.88 -19.10 -4.89
C LEU A 25 15.69 -19.63 -4.05
N LYS A 26 15.76 -20.89 -3.60
CA LYS A 26 14.76 -21.48 -2.68
C LYS A 26 14.67 -20.70 -1.37
N ASN A 27 15.80 -20.30 -0.79
CA ASN A 27 15.83 -19.53 0.45
C ASN A 27 15.23 -18.13 0.26
N SER A 28 15.50 -17.47 -0.86
CA SER A 28 14.83 -16.21 -1.23
C SER A 28 13.33 -16.39 -1.38
N GLY A 29 12.87 -17.48 -2.02
CA GLY A 29 11.45 -17.83 -2.11
C GLY A 29 10.79 -18.00 -0.75
N LYS A 30 11.42 -18.74 0.17
CA LYS A 30 10.94 -18.90 1.57
C LYS A 30 10.83 -17.56 2.29
N LEU A 31 11.81 -16.67 2.11
CA LEU A 31 11.78 -15.33 2.70
C LEU A 31 10.60 -14.50 2.18
N MET A 32 10.38 -14.52 0.86
CA MET A 32 9.26 -13.81 0.24
C MET A 32 7.92 -14.40 0.69
N LYS A 33 7.81 -15.73 0.75
CA LYS A 33 6.64 -16.45 1.28
C LYS A 33 6.32 -16.01 2.71
N LYS A 34 7.31 -16.03 3.61
CA LYS A 34 7.18 -15.58 5.01
C LYS A 34 6.74 -14.11 5.13
N SER A 35 7.14 -13.25 4.19
CA SER A 35 6.73 -11.85 4.19
C SER A 35 5.33 -11.64 3.63
N CYS A 36 4.95 -12.38 2.58
CA CYS A 36 3.71 -12.13 1.82
C CYS A 36 2.51 -12.91 2.34
N ILE A 37 2.68 -14.08 2.97
CA ILE A 37 1.58 -14.84 3.58
C ILE A 37 0.79 -13.99 4.59
N PRO A 38 1.41 -13.43 5.65
CA PRO A 38 0.66 -12.68 6.66
C PRO A 38 0.12 -11.35 6.13
N LYS A 39 0.70 -10.80 5.06
CA LYS A 39 0.25 -9.54 4.44
C LYS A 39 -1.03 -9.71 3.62
N ASN A 40 -1.27 -10.90 3.10
CA ASN A 40 -2.36 -11.16 2.17
C ASN A 40 -3.41 -12.11 2.73
N ASP A 41 -3.25 -12.61 3.96
CA ASP A 41 -4.22 -13.52 4.60
C ASP A 41 -4.49 -14.77 3.75
N VAL A 42 -3.41 -15.39 3.29
CA VAL A 42 -3.43 -16.68 2.57
C VAL A 42 -2.85 -17.76 3.48
N THR A 43 -3.26 -19.01 3.29
CA THR A 43 -2.69 -20.14 4.01
C THR A 43 -1.43 -20.69 3.31
N GLU A 44 -0.60 -21.42 4.06
CA GLU A 44 0.52 -22.18 3.51
C GLU A 44 0.06 -23.17 2.43
N GLU A 45 -1.13 -23.74 2.58
CA GLU A 45 -1.75 -24.67 1.64
C GLU A 45 -2.12 -23.96 0.33
N GLN A 46 -2.83 -22.82 0.41
CA GLN A 46 -3.21 -22.03 -0.77
C GLN A 46 -1.97 -21.62 -1.59
N VAL A 47 -0.89 -21.24 -0.91
CA VAL A 47 0.38 -20.90 -1.58
C VAL A 47 1.07 -22.15 -2.13
N GLY A 48 1.05 -23.27 -1.41
CA GLY A 48 1.66 -24.53 -1.86
C GLY A 48 1.05 -25.08 -3.14
N GLN A 49 -0.24 -24.81 -3.39
CA GLN A 49 -0.91 -25.17 -4.63
C GLN A 49 -0.33 -24.45 -5.87
N ILE A 50 0.19 -23.22 -5.70
CA ILE A 50 0.81 -22.44 -6.80
C ILE A 50 2.04 -23.17 -7.35
N GLU A 51 2.86 -23.77 -6.48
CA GLU A 51 4.05 -24.54 -6.89
C GLU A 51 3.68 -25.79 -7.71
N GLN A 52 2.44 -26.26 -7.59
CA GLN A 52 1.88 -27.38 -8.34
C GLN A 52 1.19 -26.94 -9.65
N GLY A 53 1.25 -25.66 -9.99
CA GLY A 53 0.56 -25.08 -11.14
C GLY A 53 -0.94 -24.86 -10.93
N LYS A 54 -1.44 -25.03 -9.71
CA LYS A 54 -2.83 -24.73 -9.36
C LYS A 54 -2.94 -23.29 -8.86
N PHE A 55 -3.54 -22.43 -9.68
CA PHE A 55 -3.78 -21.05 -9.33
C PHE A 55 -5.21 -20.88 -8.82
N ILE A 56 -5.35 -20.72 -7.50
CA ILE A 56 -6.63 -20.41 -6.88
C ILE A 56 -7.01 -18.97 -7.26
N GLU A 57 -8.18 -18.79 -7.88
CA GLU A 57 -8.68 -17.47 -8.31
C GLU A 57 -9.31 -16.66 -7.17
N GLU A 58 -8.79 -16.82 -5.96
CA GLU A 58 -9.17 -15.99 -4.82
C GLU A 58 -8.31 -14.72 -4.78
N ARG A 59 -8.92 -13.62 -4.36
CA ARG A 59 -8.27 -12.31 -4.36
C ARG A 59 -7.03 -12.26 -3.48
N ASN A 60 -7.06 -12.87 -2.30
CA ASN A 60 -5.90 -12.97 -1.40
C ASN A 60 -4.73 -13.72 -2.05
N VAL A 61 -4.99 -14.80 -2.79
CA VAL A 61 -3.97 -15.57 -3.53
C VAL A 61 -3.40 -14.76 -4.70
N MET A 62 -4.23 -14.04 -5.46
CA MET A 62 -3.74 -13.10 -6.48
C MET A 62 -2.89 -11.97 -5.88
N CYS A 63 -3.28 -11.44 -4.71
CA CYS A 63 -2.52 -10.40 -4.01
C CYS A 63 -1.21 -10.92 -3.44
N TYR A 64 -1.16 -12.18 -2.99
CA TYR A 64 0.07 -12.85 -2.61
C TYR A 64 1.06 -12.87 -3.78
N ILE A 65 0.64 -13.27 -4.98
CA ILE A 65 1.48 -13.26 -6.18
C ILE A 65 1.97 -11.84 -6.51
N ALA A 66 1.08 -10.83 -6.43
CA ALA A 66 1.45 -9.43 -6.62
C ALA A 66 2.47 -8.92 -5.57
N CYS A 67 2.36 -9.38 -4.32
CA CYS A 67 3.32 -9.09 -3.27
C CYS A 67 4.71 -9.66 -3.62
N ILE A 68 4.80 -10.90 -4.13
CA ILE A 68 6.06 -11.49 -4.59
C ILE A 68 6.67 -10.67 -5.74
N TYR A 69 5.87 -10.26 -6.73
CA TYR A 69 6.34 -9.41 -7.84
C TYR A 69 6.79 -8.02 -7.38
N THR A 70 6.15 -7.48 -6.33
CA THR A 70 6.55 -6.20 -5.74
C THR A 70 7.86 -6.35 -4.98
N MET A 71 8.03 -7.41 -4.19
CA MET A 71 9.27 -7.68 -3.45
C MET A 71 10.47 -7.88 -4.39
N THR A 72 10.24 -8.46 -5.56
CA THR A 72 11.26 -8.65 -6.61
C THR A 72 11.53 -7.39 -7.43
N GLN A 73 10.89 -6.25 -7.11
CA GLN A 73 11.08 -4.96 -7.78
C GLN A 73 10.77 -4.97 -9.28
N VAL A 74 9.93 -5.91 -9.74
CA VAL A 74 9.54 -6.01 -11.15
C VAL A 74 8.25 -5.23 -11.45
N VAL A 75 7.61 -4.64 -10.45
CA VAL A 75 6.42 -3.77 -10.62
C VAL A 75 6.85 -2.31 -10.62
N LYS A 76 6.53 -1.57 -11.69
CA LYS A 76 6.74 -0.11 -11.80
C LYS A 76 5.43 0.57 -12.19
N ASN A 77 5.07 1.67 -11.53
CA ASN A 77 3.83 2.41 -11.79
C ASN A 77 2.59 1.50 -11.78
N ASN A 78 2.54 0.58 -10.80
CA ASN A 78 1.46 -0.40 -10.67
C ASN A 78 1.26 -1.34 -11.88
N LYS A 79 2.30 -1.52 -12.70
CA LYS A 79 2.32 -2.45 -13.83
C LYS A 79 3.57 -3.32 -13.75
N LEU A 80 3.44 -4.61 -14.04
CA LEU A 80 4.58 -5.52 -14.20
C LEU A 80 5.47 -4.98 -15.33
N ASN A 81 6.74 -4.70 -15.10
CA ASN A 81 7.65 -4.19 -16.11
C ASN A 81 8.47 -5.35 -16.69
N TYR A 82 8.25 -5.67 -17.97
CA TYR A 82 8.87 -6.82 -18.63
C TYR A 82 10.40 -6.78 -18.55
N ASP A 83 11.02 -5.63 -18.82
CA ASP A 83 12.49 -5.51 -18.78
C ASP A 83 13.03 -5.73 -17.36
N ALA A 84 12.30 -5.26 -16.34
CA ALA A 84 12.62 -5.52 -14.94
C ALA A 84 12.48 -7.00 -14.59
N VAL A 85 11.46 -7.71 -15.14
CA VAL A 85 11.32 -9.16 -14.99
C VAL A 85 12.54 -9.87 -15.58
N ILE A 86 12.91 -9.58 -16.83
CA ILE A 86 14.07 -10.21 -17.47
C ILE A 86 15.36 -9.95 -16.69
N LYS A 87 15.58 -8.72 -16.25
CA LYS A 87 16.73 -8.36 -15.40
C LYS A 87 16.74 -9.10 -14.07
N GLN A 88 15.57 -9.30 -13.46
CA GLN A 88 15.45 -10.04 -12.21
C GLN A 88 15.72 -11.53 -12.42
N VAL A 89 15.31 -12.11 -13.55
CA VAL A 89 15.67 -13.48 -13.93
C VAL A 89 17.20 -13.62 -14.04
N ASP A 90 17.86 -12.66 -14.71
CA ASP A 90 19.32 -12.62 -14.82
C ASP A 90 20.05 -12.41 -13.50
N THR A 91 19.38 -11.88 -12.49
CA THR A 91 19.99 -11.66 -11.18
C THR A 91 19.76 -12.87 -10.26
N MET A 92 18.55 -13.41 -10.25
CA MET A 92 18.13 -14.40 -9.26
C MET A 92 18.26 -15.85 -9.72
N PHE A 93 18.11 -16.14 -11.01
CA PHE A 93 18.03 -17.54 -11.44
C PHE A 93 19.41 -18.11 -11.77
N PRO A 94 19.65 -19.39 -11.46
CA PRO A 94 20.80 -20.16 -11.95
C PRO A 94 20.92 -20.10 -13.47
N VAL A 95 22.15 -20.07 -14.00
CA VAL A 95 22.44 -19.89 -15.44
C VAL A 95 21.72 -20.94 -16.29
N ASP A 96 21.69 -22.19 -15.84
CA ASP A 96 21.05 -23.34 -16.50
C ASP A 96 19.51 -23.25 -16.57
N MET A 97 18.90 -22.28 -15.88
CA MET A 97 17.44 -22.09 -15.87
C MET A 97 16.99 -20.78 -16.52
N ARG A 98 17.88 -19.80 -16.69
CA ARG A 98 17.51 -18.44 -17.12
C ARG A 98 16.78 -18.43 -18.44
N ASP A 99 17.29 -19.14 -19.43
CA ASP A 99 16.75 -19.10 -20.79
C ASP A 99 15.34 -19.68 -20.84
N ALA A 100 15.10 -20.78 -20.13
CA ALA A 100 13.77 -21.36 -19.99
C ALA A 100 12.79 -20.39 -19.29
N VAL A 101 13.24 -19.73 -18.21
CA VAL A 101 12.39 -18.78 -17.47
C VAL A 101 12.12 -17.50 -18.29
N LYS A 102 13.11 -17.01 -19.05
CA LYS A 102 12.95 -15.88 -19.97
C LYS A 102 12.01 -16.22 -21.12
N ALA A 103 12.11 -17.41 -21.69
CA ALA A 103 11.20 -17.89 -22.73
C ALA A 103 9.75 -17.96 -22.21
N ALA A 104 9.55 -18.49 -21.00
CA ALA A 104 8.24 -18.48 -20.36
C ALA A 104 7.72 -17.05 -20.13
N ALA A 105 8.57 -16.13 -19.66
CA ALA A 105 8.19 -14.73 -19.47
C ALA A 105 7.83 -14.02 -20.79
N ALA A 106 8.52 -14.35 -21.89
CA ALA A 106 8.25 -13.81 -23.22
C ALA A 106 6.86 -14.20 -23.74
N ASN A 107 6.42 -15.44 -23.49
CA ASN A 107 5.07 -15.90 -23.85
C ASN A 107 3.96 -15.18 -23.07
N CYS A 108 4.30 -14.57 -21.93
CA CYS A 108 3.37 -13.82 -21.09
C CYS A 108 3.43 -12.30 -21.33
N LYS A 109 4.22 -11.83 -22.30
CA LYS A 109 4.46 -10.39 -22.54
C LYS A 109 3.17 -9.62 -22.87
N ASP A 110 2.27 -10.26 -23.63
CA ASP A 110 1.03 -9.63 -24.11
C ASP A 110 -0.18 -9.84 -23.21
N VAL A 111 -0.06 -10.68 -22.18
CA VAL A 111 -1.02 -10.75 -21.04
C VAL A 111 -1.15 -9.38 -20.36
N ARG A 112 -0.13 -8.51 -20.53
CA ARG A 112 -0.11 -7.12 -20.07
C ARG A 112 -0.98 -6.17 -20.90
N SER A 113 -1.31 -6.53 -22.15
CA SER A 113 -1.91 -5.66 -23.17
C SER A 113 -3.37 -5.99 -23.46
N THR A 114 -3.78 -7.25 -23.32
CA THR A 114 -5.18 -7.56 -23.17
C THR A 114 -5.63 -7.01 -21.82
N ARG A 115 -6.53 -6.02 -21.83
CA ARG A 115 -7.59 -5.98 -20.82
C ARG A 115 -8.27 -7.34 -20.91
N ILE A 116 -7.72 -8.35 -20.24
CA ILE A 116 -8.50 -9.50 -19.82
C ILE A 116 -9.70 -8.87 -19.12
N TYR A 117 -10.88 -9.24 -19.58
CA TYR A 117 -12.15 -8.92 -18.97
C TYR A 117 -12.18 -9.50 -17.54
N VAL A 118 -11.37 -8.97 -16.62
CA VAL A 118 -11.70 -8.98 -15.21
C VAL A 118 -12.68 -7.84 -15.06
N LYS A 119 -13.96 -8.19 -15.05
CA LYS A 119 -15.11 -7.29 -14.87
C LYS A 119 -15.11 -6.54 -13.52
N HIS A 120 -14.02 -6.57 -12.77
CA HIS A 120 -13.88 -5.91 -11.48
C HIS A 120 -12.54 -5.18 -11.42
N HIS A 121 -12.61 -3.88 -11.14
CA HIS A 121 -11.47 -3.07 -10.74
C HIS A 121 -10.70 -3.79 -9.62
N ILE A 122 -9.53 -4.38 -9.93
CA ILE A 122 -8.64 -4.99 -8.94
C ILE A 122 -7.97 -3.83 -8.16
N GLY A 123 -8.70 -3.26 -7.21
CA GLY A 123 -8.13 -2.42 -6.16
C GLY A 123 -7.26 -3.27 -5.23
N ARG A 124 -6.31 -2.65 -4.53
CA ARG A 124 -5.70 -3.25 -3.31
C ARG A 124 -6.80 -3.88 -2.44
N PRO A 125 -6.55 -5.00 -1.74
CA PRO A 125 -7.49 -5.44 -0.73
C PRO A 125 -7.71 -4.28 0.24
N ASN A 126 -8.98 -3.94 0.45
CA ASN A 126 -9.33 -2.92 1.43
C ASN A 126 -8.91 -3.43 2.80
N MET A 127 -8.42 -2.52 3.64
CA MET A 127 -7.88 -2.89 4.94
C MET A 127 -9.02 -3.39 5.85
N THR A 128 -8.75 -4.39 6.69
CA THR A 128 -9.69 -4.75 7.76
C THR A 128 -9.84 -3.58 8.74
N ARG A 129 -10.93 -3.54 9.52
CA ARG A 129 -11.09 -2.54 10.59
C ARG A 129 -9.88 -2.50 11.53
N GLN A 130 -9.32 -3.66 11.86
CA GLN A 130 -8.13 -3.74 12.73
C GLN A 130 -6.88 -3.16 12.06
N GLN A 131 -6.69 -3.42 10.77
CA GLN A 131 -5.58 -2.84 10.01
C GLN A 131 -5.72 -1.31 9.91
N LEU A 132 -6.93 -0.79 9.69
CA LEU A 132 -7.20 0.66 9.69
C LEU A 132 -6.85 1.28 11.04
N LYS A 133 -7.31 0.69 12.15
CA LYS A 133 -6.99 1.16 13.51
C LYS A 133 -5.48 1.15 13.78
N ASN A 134 -4.77 0.13 13.31
CA ASN A 134 -3.31 0.05 13.48
C ASN A 134 -2.57 1.13 12.67
N ALA A 135 -3.00 1.41 11.45
CA ALA A 135 -2.45 2.51 10.65
C ALA A 135 -2.77 3.88 11.27
N ALA A 136 -3.99 4.03 11.82
CA ALA A 136 -4.45 5.24 12.48
C ALA A 136 -3.58 5.61 13.70
N LYS A 137 -3.09 4.63 14.49
CA LYS A 137 -2.18 4.88 15.62
C LYS A 137 -0.92 5.68 15.26
N LEU A 138 -0.33 5.42 14.08
CA LEU A 138 0.84 6.15 13.62
C LEU A 138 0.48 7.61 13.25
N VAL A 139 -0.63 7.79 12.54
CA VAL A 139 -1.14 9.11 12.17
C VAL A 139 -1.47 9.93 13.41
N LYS A 140 -2.17 9.31 14.37
CA LYS A 140 -2.50 9.86 15.68
C LYS A 140 -1.27 10.39 16.40
N LYS A 141 -0.27 9.53 16.63
CA LYS A 141 0.98 9.90 17.31
C LYS A 141 1.67 11.08 16.62
N ASN A 142 1.76 11.05 15.29
CA ASN A 142 2.40 12.11 14.51
C ASN A 142 1.64 13.44 14.61
N CYS A 143 0.31 13.41 14.55
CA CYS A 143 -0.51 14.60 14.60
C CYS A 143 -0.67 15.16 16.03
N MET A 144 -0.66 14.31 17.05
CA MET A 144 -0.58 14.74 18.46
C MET A 144 0.67 15.58 18.70
N ALA A 145 1.84 15.08 18.29
CA ALA A 145 3.10 15.80 18.42
C ALA A 145 3.10 17.14 17.66
N LYS A 146 2.56 17.17 16.42
CA LYS A 146 2.52 18.38 15.60
C LYS A 146 1.59 19.47 16.11
N ASN A 147 0.52 19.11 16.82
CA ASN A 147 -0.50 20.04 17.28
C ASN A 147 -0.50 20.23 18.79
N ASN A 148 0.46 19.63 19.50
CA ASN A 148 0.59 19.69 20.94
C ASN A 148 -0.71 19.30 21.67
N VAL A 149 -1.35 18.21 21.22
CA VAL A 149 -2.55 17.64 21.85
C VAL A 149 -2.24 16.32 22.53
N THR A 150 -2.94 16.04 23.61
CA THR A 150 -2.82 14.85 24.45
C THR A 150 -4.03 13.92 24.27
N GLU A 151 -3.91 12.68 24.78
CA GLU A 151 -4.93 11.64 24.58
C GLU A 151 -6.29 12.04 25.16
N ASP A 152 -6.32 12.75 26.28
CA ASP A 152 -7.53 13.24 26.92
C ASP A 152 -8.31 14.23 26.05
N LEU A 153 -7.63 14.94 25.14
CA LEU A 153 -8.29 15.91 24.25
C LEU A 153 -8.89 15.27 22.99
N ILE A 154 -8.35 14.14 22.53
CA ILE A 154 -8.69 13.55 21.22
C ILE A 154 -9.17 12.09 21.28
N GLY A 155 -8.98 11.40 22.40
CA GLY A 155 -9.24 9.96 22.53
C GLY A 155 -10.71 9.57 22.46
N ASP A 156 -11.61 10.54 22.67
CA ASP A 156 -13.06 10.34 22.58
C ASP A 156 -13.68 10.88 21.27
N ILE A 157 -12.88 11.30 20.28
CA ILE A 157 -13.40 11.75 18.97
C ILE A 157 -14.19 10.64 18.27
N GLU A 158 -13.70 9.39 18.29
CA GLU A 158 -14.44 8.24 17.73
C GLU A 158 -15.78 7.98 18.45
N LYS A 159 -15.94 8.49 19.68
CA LYS A 159 -17.16 8.37 20.49
C LYS A 159 -18.07 9.60 20.35
N GLY A 160 -17.77 10.51 19.42
CA GLY A 160 -18.58 11.71 19.18
C GLY A 160 -18.27 12.88 20.10
N LYS A 161 -17.24 12.79 20.95
CA LYS A 161 -16.87 13.91 21.82
C LYS A 161 -15.85 14.79 21.12
N PHE A 162 -16.36 15.81 20.44
CA PHE A 162 -15.53 16.77 19.71
C PHE A 162 -15.26 18.02 20.54
N ILE A 163 -14.04 18.16 21.07
CA ILE A 163 -13.62 19.36 21.81
C ILE A 163 -13.35 20.53 20.85
N GLN A 164 -14.02 21.66 21.05
CA GLN A 164 -13.90 22.87 20.21
C GLN A 164 -12.68 23.72 20.59
N GLN A 165 -11.51 23.09 20.71
CA GLN A 165 -10.25 23.80 20.90
C GLN A 165 -9.49 23.87 19.59
N ARG A 166 -8.80 25.00 19.36
CA ARG A 166 -8.00 25.23 18.14
C ARG A 166 -7.03 24.08 17.85
N ALA A 167 -6.32 23.62 18.89
CA ALA A 167 -5.36 22.52 18.77
C ALA A 167 -6.02 21.21 18.33
N VAL A 168 -7.22 20.89 18.85
CA VAL A 168 -8.00 19.70 18.46
C VAL A 168 -8.53 19.80 17.03
N MET A 169 -9.01 20.98 16.63
CA MET A 169 -9.42 21.23 15.25
C MET A 169 -8.26 21.01 14.27
N CYS A 170 -7.08 21.55 14.60
CA CYS A 170 -5.90 21.42 13.76
C CYS A 170 -5.28 20.01 13.80
N TYR A 171 -5.47 19.27 14.89
CA TYR A 171 -5.21 17.83 14.94
C TYR A 171 -6.02 17.07 13.87
N ILE A 172 -7.33 17.33 13.77
CA ILE A 172 -8.19 16.71 12.74
C ILE A 172 -7.74 17.10 11.32
N ALA A 173 -7.39 18.37 11.10
CA ALA A 173 -6.82 18.80 9.82
C ALA A 173 -5.48 18.10 9.52
N CYS A 174 -4.62 17.90 10.52
CA CYS A 174 -3.38 17.14 10.35
C CYS A 174 -3.65 15.69 9.93
N VAL A 175 -4.67 15.03 10.52
CA VAL A 175 -5.08 13.68 10.13
C VAL A 175 -5.50 13.67 8.65
N TYR A 176 -6.39 14.57 8.24
CA TYR A 176 -6.83 14.68 6.84
C TYR A 176 -5.72 15.07 5.87
N GLN A 177 -4.75 15.89 6.30
CA GLN A 177 -3.60 16.23 5.48
C GLN A 177 -2.66 15.03 5.31
N THR A 178 -2.43 14.28 6.39
CA THR A 178 -1.57 13.08 6.39
C THR A 178 -2.19 11.98 5.53
N THR A 179 -3.50 11.79 5.62
CA THR A 179 -4.25 10.86 4.76
C THR A 179 -4.55 11.42 3.37
N GLN A 180 -3.91 12.52 2.95
CA GLN A 180 -4.01 13.07 1.58
C GLN A 180 -5.42 13.51 1.15
N ILE A 181 -6.33 13.75 2.10
CA ILE A 181 -7.68 14.28 1.85
C ILE A 181 -7.62 15.78 1.57
N ILE A 182 -6.77 16.51 2.30
CA ILE A 182 -6.55 17.93 2.07
C ILE A 182 -5.61 18.13 0.89
N LYS A 183 -6.06 18.90 -0.10
CA LYS A 183 -5.31 19.33 -1.30
C LYS A 183 -5.48 20.84 -1.47
N ASN A 184 -4.38 21.55 -1.72
CA ASN A 184 -4.39 23.01 -1.90
C ASN A 184 -5.12 23.75 -0.76
N ASN A 185 -4.85 23.33 0.48
CA ASN A 185 -5.47 23.87 1.69
C ASN A 185 -7.02 23.77 1.73
N LYS A 186 -7.61 22.78 1.03
CA LYS A 186 -9.04 22.50 1.02
C LYS A 186 -9.29 20.99 1.12
N ILE A 187 -10.39 20.60 1.76
CA ILE A 187 -10.84 19.21 1.77
C ILE A 187 -11.35 18.85 0.36
N SER A 188 -10.72 17.86 -0.27
CA SER A 188 -11.12 17.40 -1.60
C SER A 188 -12.13 16.26 -1.49
N TYR A 189 -13.33 16.47 -2.02
CA TYR A 189 -14.36 15.43 -2.12
C TYR A 189 -13.84 14.19 -2.85
N GLU A 190 -13.18 14.39 -4.00
CA GLU A 190 -12.60 13.29 -4.77
C GLU A 190 -11.54 12.53 -3.97
N ALA A 191 -10.68 13.25 -3.22
CA ALA A 191 -9.67 12.61 -2.39
C ALA A 191 -10.29 11.83 -1.22
N SER A 192 -11.34 12.36 -0.59
CA SER A 192 -12.11 11.65 0.45
C SER A 192 -12.70 10.34 -0.09
N VAL A 193 -13.41 10.42 -1.22
CA VAL A 193 -14.00 9.24 -1.90
C VAL A 193 -12.92 8.24 -2.26
N LYS A 194 -11.78 8.70 -2.78
CA LYS A 194 -10.65 7.85 -3.14
C LYS A 194 -10.05 7.15 -1.92
N GLN A 195 -9.87 7.84 -0.80
CA GLN A 195 -9.32 7.24 0.42
C GLN A 195 -10.23 6.15 0.99
N VAL A 196 -11.55 6.36 0.96
CA VAL A 196 -12.50 5.33 1.37
C VAL A 196 -12.45 4.14 0.42
N ASN A 197 -12.51 4.38 -0.89
CA ASN A 197 -12.44 3.31 -1.89
C ASN A 197 -11.17 2.46 -1.82
N MET A 198 -10.04 3.05 -1.42
CA MET A 198 -8.74 2.37 -1.40
C MET A 198 -8.43 1.67 -0.08
N ASN A 199 -9.01 2.11 1.05
CA ASN A 199 -8.59 1.62 2.37
C ASN A 199 -9.74 1.01 3.19
N TYR A 200 -11.01 1.37 2.96
CA TYR A 200 -12.10 0.94 3.83
C TYR A 200 -12.68 -0.42 3.44
N PRO A 201 -12.91 -1.33 4.40
CA PRO A 201 -13.43 -2.67 4.11
C PRO A 201 -14.81 -2.58 3.47
N ALA A 202 -15.15 -3.58 2.66
CA ALA A 202 -16.33 -3.56 1.80
C ALA A 202 -17.63 -3.33 2.59
N GLU A 203 -17.74 -3.91 3.80
CA GLU A 203 -18.96 -3.81 4.61
C GLU A 203 -19.30 -2.40 5.11
N MET A 204 -18.34 -1.47 5.16
CA MET A 204 -18.57 -0.10 5.64
C MET A 204 -18.30 0.97 4.60
N LYS A 205 -17.73 0.58 3.46
CA LYS A 205 -17.30 1.48 2.39
C LYS A 205 -18.47 2.31 1.88
N ASP A 206 -19.56 1.66 1.48
CA ASP A 206 -20.69 2.36 0.84
C ASP A 206 -21.41 3.29 1.82
N ALA A 207 -21.56 2.85 3.07
CA ALA A 207 -22.12 3.69 4.14
C ALA A 207 -21.26 4.93 4.38
N MET A 208 -19.94 4.81 4.35
CA MET A 208 -19.03 5.96 4.49
C MET A 208 -19.06 6.89 3.26
N LEU A 209 -19.20 6.35 2.05
CA LEU A 209 -19.36 7.16 0.84
C LEU A 209 -20.65 8.00 0.87
N VAL A 210 -21.75 7.45 1.40
CA VAL A 210 -22.98 8.20 1.64
C VAL A 210 -22.75 9.34 2.63
N SER A 211 -22.04 9.10 3.74
CA SER A 211 -21.73 10.16 4.70
C SER A 211 -20.86 11.27 4.10
N ILE A 212 -19.89 10.92 3.25
CA ILE A 212 -19.09 11.91 2.51
C ILE A 212 -19.97 12.76 1.60
N GLU A 213 -20.94 12.13 0.93
CA GLU A 213 -21.89 12.82 0.06
C GLU A 213 -22.79 13.78 0.84
N ASN A 214 -23.35 13.34 1.96
CA ASN A 214 -24.20 14.16 2.83
C ASN A 214 -23.43 15.35 3.42
N CYS A 215 -22.16 15.14 3.77
CA CYS A 215 -21.30 16.17 4.37
C CYS A 215 -20.51 17.01 3.36
N LYS A 216 -20.65 16.80 2.04
CA LYS A 216 -19.81 17.46 1.01
C LYS A 216 -19.87 18.98 0.99
N SER A 217 -20.93 19.57 1.55
CA SER A 217 -21.13 21.02 1.61
C SER A 217 -20.46 21.67 2.82
N ILE A 218 -20.16 20.90 3.88
CA ILE A 218 -19.62 21.40 5.16
C ILE A 218 -18.28 22.12 4.98
N PRO A 219 -17.28 21.57 4.24
CA PRO A 219 -15.99 22.25 4.09
C PRO A 219 -16.09 23.67 3.53
N LYS A 220 -17.09 23.95 2.68
CA LYS A 220 -17.26 25.25 2.02
C LYS A 220 -17.72 26.36 2.96
N LYS A 221 -18.24 26.00 4.14
CA LYS A 221 -18.75 26.96 5.14
C LYS A 221 -17.64 27.64 5.94
N TYR A 222 -16.43 27.08 5.92
CA TYR A 222 -15.31 27.52 6.77
C TYR A 222 -14.11 27.91 5.90
N LYS A 223 -13.56 29.10 6.15
CA LYS A 223 -12.32 29.56 5.47
C LYS A 223 -11.08 28.91 6.06
N ASP A 224 -11.10 28.69 7.37
CA ASP A 224 -10.01 28.06 8.09
C ASP A 224 -10.03 26.53 7.90
N ILE A 225 -8.87 25.96 7.58
CA ILE A 225 -8.76 24.53 7.28
C ILE A 225 -8.96 23.63 8.51
N CYS A 226 -8.62 24.10 9.71
CA CYS A 226 -8.83 23.34 10.94
C CYS A 226 -10.31 23.30 11.31
N GLU A 227 -11.02 24.43 11.21
CA GLU A 227 -12.47 24.48 11.37
C GLU A 227 -13.18 23.63 10.31
N SER A 228 -12.78 23.78 9.05
CA SER A 228 -13.30 22.98 7.95
C SER A 228 -13.15 21.48 8.22
N ALA A 229 -11.99 21.04 8.70
CA ALA A 229 -11.74 19.64 9.04
C ALA A 229 -12.58 19.17 10.23
N TYR A 230 -12.60 19.95 11.31
CA TYR A 230 -13.37 19.65 12.52
C TYR A 230 -14.86 19.46 12.22
N TRP A 231 -15.49 20.43 11.55
CA TRP A 231 -16.93 20.37 11.28
C TRP A 231 -17.28 19.27 10.27
N THR A 232 -16.38 18.98 9.33
CA THR A 232 -16.56 17.86 8.39
C THR A 232 -16.50 16.52 9.12
N ALA A 233 -15.52 16.31 10.00
CA ALA A 233 -15.40 15.10 10.79
C ALA A 233 -16.62 14.88 11.69
N ARG A 234 -17.08 15.96 12.34
CA ARG A 234 -18.28 15.93 13.17
C ARG A 234 -19.54 15.59 12.38
N CYS A 235 -19.72 16.17 11.20
CA CYS A 235 -20.85 15.82 10.31
C CYS A 235 -20.84 14.33 9.95
N ILE A 236 -19.68 13.78 9.58
CA ILE A 236 -19.57 12.36 9.21
C ILE A 236 -19.90 11.45 10.41
N TYR A 237 -19.47 11.83 11.62
CA TYR A 237 -19.85 11.10 12.84
C TYR A 237 -21.36 11.17 13.10
N GLU A 238 -21.97 12.35 13.00
CA GLU A 238 -23.40 12.56 13.24
C GLU A 238 -24.27 11.80 12.22
N ASP A 239 -23.82 11.70 10.98
CA ASP A 239 -24.48 10.94 9.91
C ASP A 239 -24.35 9.42 10.11
N ASN A 240 -23.18 8.93 10.56
CA ASN A 240 -22.88 7.49 10.61
C ASN A 240 -21.97 7.10 11.79
N PRO A 241 -22.46 7.19 13.03
CA PRO A 241 -21.63 7.01 14.22
C PRO A 241 -21.12 5.56 14.37
N GLY A 242 -21.89 4.56 13.91
CA GLY A 242 -21.50 3.15 14.01
C GLY A 242 -20.35 2.73 13.09
N ASN A 243 -20.09 3.51 12.04
CA ASN A 243 -19.00 3.26 11.09
C ASN A 243 -17.93 4.36 11.10
N PHE A 244 -18.05 5.34 11.99
CA PHE A 244 -17.05 6.37 12.14
C PHE A 244 -15.76 5.79 12.74
N LEU A 245 -14.65 5.99 12.04
CA LEU A 245 -13.30 5.61 12.47
C LEU A 245 -12.42 6.85 12.38
N PHE A 246 -11.66 7.12 13.43
CA PHE A 246 -10.81 8.30 13.51
C PHE A 246 -9.48 7.99 14.20
N ALA A 247 -8.42 8.65 13.71
CA ALA A 247 -7.08 8.50 14.28
C ALA A 247 -6.97 9.24 15.61
#